data_AF-A0A7T3RFK7-F1
#
_entry.id   AF-A0A7T3RFK7-F1
#
_cell.length_a   1.000
_cell.length_b   1.000
_cell.length_c   1.000
_cell.angle_alpha   90.00
_cell.angle_beta   90.00
_cell.angle_gamma   90.00
#
_symmetry.space_group_name_H-M   'P 1'
#
loop_
_entity.id
_entity.type
_entity.pdbx_description
1 polymer ?
#
loop_
_entity_poly.entity_id
_entity_poly.type
_entity_poly.pdbx_seq_one_letter_code
_entity_poly.pdbx_strand_id
1 'polypeptide(L)' 'MKIKNFGPIKNGFNDNNGYFEVKRVTIFIGDQGTGKITVAKLFSTFSWLEKAIYRGQYSQFIKCAI' A
#
# COMPACT_ATOMS: atom_id res chain seq x y z
N MET A 1 7.99 0.86 -1.41
CA MET A 1 6.70 1.36 -1.94
C MET A 1 6.66 2.88 -1.90
N LYS A 2 6.24 3.57 -2.96
CA LYS A 2 6.12 5.04 -2.98
C LYS A 2 4.64 5.42 -3.01
N ILE A 3 4.22 6.27 -2.07
CA ILE A 3 2.82 6.68 -1.92
C ILE A 3 2.79 8.20 -2.03
N LYS A 4 1.99 8.75 -2.94
CA LYS A 4 1.73 10.20 -3.08
C LYS A 4 0.28 10.40 -3.46
N ASN A 5 -0.35 11.48 -2.99
CA ASN A 5 -1.74 11.84 -3.30
C ASN A 5 -2.75 10.68 -3.09
N PHE A 6 -2.66 9.96 -1.96
CA PHE A 6 -3.54 8.83 -1.69
C PHE A 6 -4.27 9.02 -0.34
N GLY A 7 -5.59 9.22 -0.41
CA GLY A 7 -6.41 9.55 0.76
C GLY A 7 -5.89 10.81 1.48
N PRO A 8 -5.79 10.81 2.82
CA PRO A 8 -5.27 11.95 3.58
C PRO A 8 -3.75 12.16 3.46
N ILE A 9 -3.04 11.28 2.72
CA ILE A 9 -1.58 11.34 2.52
C ILE A 9 -1.30 12.21 1.30
N LYS A 10 -1.00 13.50 1.53
CA LYS A 10 -0.68 14.47 0.48
C LYS A 10 0.78 14.35 0.05
N ASN A 11 1.69 14.66 0.97
CA ASN A 11 3.12 14.45 0.78
C ASN A 11 3.47 13.07 1.33
N GLY A 12 3.95 12.19 0.45
CA GLY A 12 4.48 10.88 0.84
C GLY A 12 5.66 10.98 1.80
N PHE A 13 6.33 9.84 2.06
CA PHE A 13 7.58 9.87 2.79
C PHE A 13 8.59 10.83 2.10
N ASN A 14 9.25 11.68 2.89
CA ASN A 14 10.29 12.59 2.40
C ASN A 14 11.69 12.00 2.59
N ASP A 15 11.81 11.05 3.51
CA ASP A 15 13.02 10.29 3.79
C ASP A 15 13.25 9.22 2.70
N ASN A 16 14.52 8.89 2.40
CA ASN A 16 14.92 7.90 1.39
C ASN A 16 14.25 8.06 0.01
N ASN A 17 14.31 9.25 -0.59
CA ASN A 17 13.78 9.55 -1.93
C ASN A 17 12.25 9.28 -2.09
N GLY A 18 11.55 9.21 -0.95
CA GLY A 18 10.15 8.88 -0.83
C GLY A 18 9.78 7.42 -1.04
N TYR A 19 10.75 6.52 -0.86
CA TYR A 19 10.51 5.09 -0.79
C TYR A 19 10.29 4.66 0.65
N PHE A 20 9.17 3.97 0.88
CA PHE A 20 8.89 3.26 2.12
C PHE A 20 9.41 1.82 2.01
N GLU A 21 10.40 1.48 2.82
CA GLU A 21 10.90 0.11 2.97
C GLU A 21 10.10 -0.63 4.04
N VAL A 22 9.61 -1.83 3.70
CA VAL A 22 8.82 -2.65 4.62
C VAL A 22 9.75 -3.65 5.29
N LYS A 23 10.03 -3.45 6.58
CA LYS A 23 10.83 -4.38 7.39
C LYS A 23 9.93 -5.52 7.90
N ARG A 24 10.56 -6.61 8.36
CA ARG A 24 9.85 -7.81 8.91
C ARG A 24 8.72 -7.45 9.88
N VAL A 25 8.95 -6.44 10.71
CA VAL A 25 7.92 -5.80 11.54
C VAL A 25 7.99 -4.30 11.28
N THR A 26 6.87 -3.71 10.89
CA THR A 26 6.75 -2.26 10.66
C THR A 26 5.53 -1.74 11.40
N ILE A 27 5.73 -0.75 12.29
CA ILE A 27 4.68 -0.20 13.15
C ILE A 27 4.35 1.22 12.67
N PHE A 28 3.07 1.51 12.44
CA PHE A 28 2.60 2.82 12.03
C PHE A 28 2.09 3.61 13.25
N ILE A 29 2.74 4.74 13.58
CA ILE A 29 2.43 5.57 14.76
C ILE A 29 2.06 7.00 14.34
N GLY A 30 1.24 7.68 15.14
CA GLY A 30 0.97 9.13 15.10
C GLY A 30 -0.49 9.46 15.39
N ASP A 31 -0.92 10.66 15.01
CA ASP A 31 -2.28 11.16 15.31
C ASP A 31 -3.40 10.51 14.47
N GLN A 32 -4.63 10.66 14.95
CA GLN A 32 -5.84 10.22 14.24
C GLN A 32 -6.01 11.00 12.93
N GLY A 33 -6.56 10.36 11.90
CA GLY A 33 -6.82 11.01 10.61
C GLY A 33 -5.59 11.20 9.70
N THR A 34 -4.37 10.83 10.13
CA THR A 34 -3.16 11.00 9.30
C THR A 34 -3.00 9.94 8.19
N GLY A 35 -3.95 9.02 8.02
CA GLY A 35 -3.89 7.99 6.98
C GLY A 35 -3.09 6.73 7.31
N LYS A 36 -2.80 6.43 8.58
CA LYS A 36 -2.14 5.17 8.98
C LYS A 36 -2.87 3.93 8.46
N ILE A 37 -4.20 3.87 8.66
CA ILE A 37 -5.05 2.79 8.14
C ILE A 37 -5.01 2.76 6.61
N THR A 38 -4.91 3.92 5.96
CA THR A 38 -4.84 4.03 4.50
C THR A 38 -3.56 3.39 3.96
N VAL A 39 -2.40 3.59 4.60
CA VAL A 39 -1.15 2.91 4.21
C VAL A 39 -1.26 1.40 4.41
N ALA A 40 -1.81 0.96 5.55
CA ALA A 40 -1.98 -0.46 5.83
C ALA A 40 -2.90 -1.14 4.81
N LYS A 41 -4.03 -0.51 4.47
CA LYS A 41 -4.95 -1.01 3.43
C LYS A 41 -4.26 -1.11 2.07
N LEU A 42 -3.52 -0.07 1.68
CA LEU A 42 -2.78 -0.04 0.41
C LEU A 42 -1.75 -1.19 0.35
N PHE A 43 -1.00 -1.38 1.43
CA PHE A 43 -0.04 -2.47 1.53
C PHE A 43 -0.73 -3.84 1.41
N SER A 44 -1.85 -4.03 2.11
CA SER A 44 -2.62 -5.28 2.02
C SER A 44 -3.15 -5.55 0.61
N THR A 45 -3.66 -4.54 -0.09
CA THR A 45 -4.13 -4.69 -1.48
C THR A 45 -3.00 -5.05 -2.43
N PHE A 46 -1.82 -4.45 -2.28
CA PHE A 46 -0.67 -4.79 -3.12
C PHE A 46 -0.08 -6.15 -2.80
N SER A 47 -0.03 -6.54 -1.52
CA SER A 47 0.42 -7.89 -1.13
C SER A 47 -0.52 -8.97 -1.67
N TRP A 48 -1.83 -8.72 -1.63
CA TRP A 48 -2.81 -9.65 -2.20
C TRP A 48 -2.73 -9.70 -3.73
N LEU A 49 -2.51 -8.55 -4.37
CA LEU A 49 -2.28 -8.47 -5.81
C LEU A 49 -1.01 -9.23 -6.22
N GLU A 50 0.12 -9.03 -5.55
CA GLU A 50 1.38 -9.75 -5.79
C GLU A 50 1.17 -11.26 -5.66
N LYS A 51 0.46 -11.69 -4.62
CA LYS A 51 0.10 -13.10 -4.41
C LYS A 51 -0.79 -13.65 -5.52
N ALA A 52 -1.75 -12.86 -6.02
CA ALA A 52 -2.64 -13.26 -7.11
C ALA A 52 -1.89 -13.42 -8.44
N ILE A 53 -0.95 -12.50 -8.70
CA ILE A 53 -0.02 -12.54 -9.83
C ILE A 53 0.83 -13.82 -9.78
N TYR A 54 1.51 -14.07 -8.66
CA TYR A 54 2.36 -15.26 -8.49
C TYR A 54 1.61 -16.60 -8.65
N ARG A 55 0.29 -16.62 -8.37
CA ARG A 55 -0.55 -17.81 -8.50
C ARG A 55 -1.11 -18.04 -9.91
N GLY A 56 -0.86 -17.14 -10.86
CA GLY A 56 -1.37 -17.28 -12.23
C GLY A 56 -2.87 -16.99 -12.40
N GLN A 57 -3.55 -16.46 -11.38
CA GLN A 57 -5.01 -16.23 -11.37
C GLN A 57 -5.43 -14.84 -11.89
N TYR A 58 -4.76 -14.34 -12.93
CA TYR A 58 -4.98 -13.00 -13.48
C TYR A 58 -6.39 -12.79 -14.08
N SER A 59 -6.98 -13.86 -14.60
CA SER A 59 -8.27 -13.86 -15.31
C SER A 59 -9.46 -13.46 -14.41
N GLN A 60 -9.42 -13.83 -13.13
CA GLN A 60 -10.52 -13.58 -12.19
C GLN A 60 -10.53 -12.13 -11.67
N PHE A 61 -9.35 -11.50 -11.55
CA PHE A 61 -9.20 -10.17 -10.97
C PHE A 61 -9.61 -9.04 -11.92
N ILE A 62 -9.28 -9.15 -13.21
CA ILE A 62 -9.63 -8.13 -14.20
C ILE A 62 -11.15 -8.14 -14.48
N LYS A 63 -11.80 -9.30 -14.42
CA LYS A 63 -13.25 -9.43 -14.64
C LYS A 63 -14.13 -8.87 -13.52
N CYS A 64 -13.61 -8.71 -12.31
CA CYS A 64 -14.39 -8.23 -11.17
C CYS A 64 -14.15 -6.73 -10.89
N ALA A 65 -13.19 -6.11 -11.59
CA ALA A 65 -12.82 -4.70 -11.48
C ALA A 65 -13.36 -3.82 -12.63
N ILE A 66 -14.05 -4.42 -13.61
CA ILE A 66 -14.81 -3.78 -14.70
C ILE A 66 -16.30 -4.02 -14.43
#